data_AF-A0A1V9YPY1-F1
#
_entry.id   AF-A0A1V9YPY1-F1
#
_cell.length_a   1.000
_cell.length_b   1.000
_cell.length_c   1.000
_cell.angle_alpha   90.00
_cell.angle_beta   90.00
_cell.angle_gamma   90.00
#
_symmetry.space_group_name_H-M   'P 1'
#
loop_
_entity.id
_entity.type
_entity.pdbx_description
1 polymer ?
#
loop_
_entity_poly.entity_id
_entity_poly.type
_entity_poly.pdbx_seq_one_letter_code
_entity_poly.pdbx_strand_id
1 'polypeptide(L)'
;MLARVARAATFAPRTSRASSSLSLNGVSSEVRTDWSYEEVKEIYNKPLLELIYQAATVHRIHFDPREVQQCTLLSIKTGGCTEDCKYCSQSSKHKTFVKPEPRKKVDEVLEMAARAKAAGSTRFCMGSAWREVGKKNAFKDVLTMVREVNNMGMEVCCTLGMITEEQAVQLKEAGLAAYNHNLDTSREHYPNVITTRTYDDRLNTIANVRKAGISVCCGGILGIGEKDDDRVGLLHTLATMEEHPESVPVNALVSVQGTPLADANLKAVTAFDMARAIATARILMPKTMVRLSAGRMSFSDAEQGFLFMAGANSIFNGDTLLTTANPAFEKDNQLFTDLGLVGKKSHTANKKTPYIVKVNHSTAAEPKVASM
;
A
#
# COMPACT_ATOMS: atom_id res chain seq x y z
N MET A 1 -11.15 -55.68 -55.50
CA MET A 1 -10.37 -55.95 -54.28
C MET A 1 -9.25 -54.91 -54.21
N LEU A 2 -9.55 -53.72 -53.68
CA LEU A 2 -8.60 -52.60 -53.55
C LEU A 2 -8.83 -51.99 -52.16
N ALA A 3 -7.97 -52.35 -51.22
CA ALA A 3 -8.05 -51.96 -49.82
C ALA A 3 -7.58 -50.50 -49.64
N ARG A 4 -8.43 -49.67 -49.03
CA ARG A 4 -8.11 -48.31 -48.59
C ARG A 4 -7.17 -48.37 -47.39
N VAL A 5 -5.98 -47.77 -47.51
CA VAL A 5 -5.05 -47.53 -46.39
C VAL A 5 -5.52 -46.29 -45.62
N ALA A 6 -5.98 -46.48 -44.39
CA ALA A 6 -6.31 -45.40 -43.46
C ALA A 6 -5.03 -44.82 -42.84
N ARG A 7 -4.81 -43.51 -42.99
CA ARG A 7 -3.77 -42.77 -42.25
C ARG A 7 -4.20 -42.61 -40.79
N ALA A 8 -3.46 -43.23 -39.88
CA ALA A 8 -3.58 -42.97 -38.45
C ALA A 8 -3.09 -41.54 -38.14
N ALA A 9 -3.98 -40.69 -37.64
CA ALA A 9 -3.62 -39.40 -37.07
C ALA A 9 -2.95 -39.65 -35.71
N THR A 10 -1.64 -39.42 -35.65
CA THR A 10 -0.89 -39.42 -34.39
C THR A 10 -1.32 -38.22 -33.54
N PHE A 11 -2.12 -38.47 -32.51
CA PHE A 11 -2.39 -37.50 -31.45
C PHE A 11 -1.09 -37.24 -30.68
N ALA A 12 -0.50 -36.06 -30.88
CA ALA A 12 0.55 -35.57 -29.99
C ALA A 12 -0.03 -35.37 -28.59
N PRO A 13 0.63 -35.86 -27.52
CA PRO A 13 0.15 -35.64 -26.17
C PRO A 13 0.25 -34.14 -25.86
N ARG A 14 -0.89 -33.51 -25.52
CA ARG A 14 -0.91 -32.19 -24.91
C ARG A 14 -0.08 -32.27 -23.64
N THR A 15 1.10 -31.67 -23.64
CA THR A 15 1.86 -31.42 -22.43
C THR A 15 0.99 -30.57 -21.51
N SER A 16 0.42 -31.18 -20.46
CA SER A 16 -0.13 -30.42 -19.36
C SER A 16 1.03 -29.59 -18.80
N ARG A 17 0.91 -28.26 -18.87
CA ARG A 17 1.69 -27.42 -17.97
C ARG A 17 1.24 -27.85 -16.57
N ALA A 18 2.10 -28.56 -15.86
CA ALA A 18 1.94 -28.73 -14.43
C ALA A 18 1.88 -27.31 -13.84
N SER A 19 0.68 -26.88 -13.46
CA SER A 19 0.52 -25.73 -12.59
C SER A 19 1.25 -26.11 -11.31
N SER A 20 2.42 -25.53 -11.07
CA SER A 20 3.06 -25.63 -9.77
C SER A 20 2.12 -24.95 -8.79
N SER A 21 1.33 -25.73 -8.05
CA SER A 21 0.45 -25.16 -7.03
C SER A 21 1.33 -24.39 -6.04
N LEU A 22 1.12 -23.07 -5.97
CA LEU A 22 1.84 -22.20 -5.06
C LEU A 22 1.29 -22.40 -3.65
N SER A 23 1.55 -23.58 -3.10
CA SER A 23 1.09 -23.98 -1.78
C SER A 23 2.27 -24.27 -0.86
N LEU A 24 2.22 -23.72 0.35
CA LEU A 24 3.15 -24.06 1.43
C LEU A 24 2.30 -24.48 2.64
N ASN A 25 2.54 -25.67 3.18
CA ASN A 25 1.77 -26.21 4.31
C ASN A 25 0.24 -26.22 4.10
N GLY A 26 -0.22 -26.46 2.86
CA GLY A 26 -1.65 -26.45 2.51
C GLY A 26 -2.27 -25.06 2.30
N VAL A 27 -1.50 -23.98 2.46
CA VAL A 27 -1.95 -22.60 2.19
C VAL A 27 -1.73 -22.28 0.72
N SER A 28 -2.80 -22.15 -0.07
CA SER A 28 -2.73 -21.63 -1.44
C SER A 28 -2.42 -20.13 -1.45
N SER A 29 -1.64 -19.71 -2.43
CA SER A 29 -1.30 -18.29 -2.69
C SER A 29 -1.56 -17.89 -4.14
N GLU A 30 -2.47 -18.61 -4.81
CA GLU A 30 -2.92 -18.25 -6.15
C GLU A 30 -3.57 -16.86 -6.15
N VAL A 31 -3.18 -16.04 -7.13
CA VAL A 31 -3.74 -14.71 -7.31
C VAL A 31 -5.06 -14.84 -8.08
N ARG A 32 -6.15 -14.39 -7.47
CA ARG A 32 -7.49 -14.37 -8.05
C ARG A 32 -8.21 -13.08 -7.66
N THR A 33 -9.17 -12.64 -8.48
CA THR A 33 -9.95 -11.40 -8.31
C THR A 33 -11.45 -11.65 -8.18
N ASP A 34 -11.88 -12.90 -8.12
CA ASP A 34 -13.28 -13.34 -8.05
C ASP A 34 -13.67 -13.78 -6.62
N TRP A 35 -13.07 -13.13 -5.61
CA TRP A 35 -13.42 -13.34 -4.20
C TRP A 35 -14.88 -12.98 -3.95
N SER A 36 -15.62 -13.87 -3.31
CA SER A 36 -16.93 -13.54 -2.74
C SER A 36 -16.80 -12.78 -1.43
N TYR A 37 -17.84 -12.02 -1.06
CA TYR A 37 -17.90 -11.34 0.23
C TYR A 37 -17.78 -12.32 1.40
N GLU A 38 -18.43 -13.48 1.29
CA GLU A 38 -18.43 -14.55 2.29
C GLU A 38 -17.04 -15.16 2.48
N GLU A 39 -16.29 -15.42 1.41
CA GLU A 39 -14.90 -15.90 1.51
C GLU A 39 -14.02 -14.88 2.23
N VAL A 40 -14.14 -13.59 1.89
CA VAL A 40 -13.37 -12.52 2.54
C VAL A 40 -13.74 -12.43 4.02
N LYS A 41 -15.04 -12.50 4.35
CA LYS A 41 -15.54 -12.47 5.71
C LYS A 41 -15.07 -13.68 6.52
N GLU A 42 -15.04 -14.87 5.93
CA GLU A 42 -14.51 -16.06 6.58
C GLU A 42 -13.02 -15.89 6.92
N ILE A 43 -12.21 -15.42 5.96
CA ILE A 43 -10.78 -15.14 6.19
C ILE A 43 -10.61 -14.10 7.29
N TYR A 44 -11.32 -12.98 7.21
CA TYR A 44 -11.23 -11.90 8.21
C TYR A 44 -11.59 -12.39 9.62
N ASN A 45 -12.56 -13.30 9.76
CA ASN A 45 -13.02 -13.80 11.05
C ASN A 45 -12.26 -15.02 11.58
N LYS A 46 -11.21 -15.50 10.89
CA LYS A 46 -10.36 -16.58 11.42
C LYS A 46 -9.78 -16.21 12.80
N PRO A 47 -9.49 -17.20 13.65
CA PRO A 47 -8.71 -16.97 14.87
C PRO A 47 -7.43 -16.19 14.55
N LEU A 48 -7.14 -15.13 15.30
CA LEU A 48 -6.16 -14.13 14.88
C LEU A 48 -4.77 -14.71 14.60
N LEU A 49 -4.32 -15.65 15.44
CA LEU A 49 -3.00 -16.26 15.29
C LEU A 49 -2.93 -17.16 14.05
N GLU A 50 -4.01 -17.89 13.73
CA GLU A 50 -4.10 -18.69 12.51
C GLU A 50 -4.12 -17.81 11.25
N LEU A 51 -4.88 -16.71 11.31
CA LEU A 51 -4.92 -15.71 10.24
C LEU A 51 -3.53 -15.14 9.95
N ILE A 52 -2.78 -14.78 11.00
CA ILE A 52 -1.43 -14.24 10.87
C ILE A 52 -0.46 -15.28 10.36
N TYR A 53 -0.53 -16.52 10.84
CA TYR A 53 0.32 -17.60 10.34
C TYR A 53 0.08 -17.84 8.84
N GLN A 54 -1.18 -17.86 8.40
CA GLN A 54 -1.54 -17.98 6.98
C GLN A 54 -0.99 -16.80 6.18
N ALA A 55 -1.18 -15.56 6.64
CA ALA A 55 -0.69 -14.37 5.96
C ALA A 55 0.84 -14.32 5.89
N ALA A 56 1.53 -14.69 6.97
CA ALA A 56 2.97 -14.80 7.05
C ALA A 56 3.53 -15.85 6.07
N THR A 57 2.77 -16.93 5.86
CA THR A 57 3.06 -17.98 4.88
C THR A 57 2.92 -17.45 3.45
N VAL A 58 1.78 -16.83 3.12
CA VAL A 58 1.54 -16.19 1.82
C VAL A 58 2.60 -15.12 1.52
N HIS A 59 2.96 -14.31 2.51
CA HIS A 59 3.97 -13.27 2.38
C HIS A 59 5.32 -13.84 1.94
N ARG A 60 5.79 -14.92 2.58
CA ARG A 60 7.07 -15.57 2.24
C ARG A 60 7.08 -16.24 0.87
N ILE A 61 5.92 -16.64 0.35
CA ILE A 61 5.83 -17.21 -1.00
C ILE A 61 6.13 -16.13 -2.06
N HIS A 62 5.69 -14.89 -1.85
CA HIS A 62 5.77 -13.82 -2.85
C HIS A 62 6.85 -12.76 -2.59
N PHE A 63 7.32 -12.61 -1.36
CA PHE A 63 8.25 -11.55 -0.95
C PHE A 63 9.42 -12.10 -0.14
N ASP A 64 10.52 -11.35 -0.15
CA ASP A 64 11.54 -11.50 0.88
C ASP A 64 10.97 -10.92 2.19
N PRO A 65 10.80 -11.72 3.25
CA PRO A 65 10.19 -11.27 4.48
C PRO A 65 11.01 -10.23 5.24
N ARG A 66 12.27 -9.99 4.84
CA ARG A 66 13.12 -8.94 5.42
C ARG A 66 13.07 -7.64 4.62
N GLU A 67 12.59 -7.64 3.38
CA GLU A 67 12.56 -6.45 2.55
C GLU A 67 11.30 -5.61 2.82
N VAL A 68 11.49 -4.39 3.31
CA VAL A 68 10.42 -3.41 3.51
C VAL A 68 10.63 -2.21 2.59
N GLN A 69 9.59 -1.82 1.85
CA GLN A 69 9.64 -0.63 1.01
C GLN A 69 9.49 0.64 1.85
N GLN A 70 10.44 1.56 1.71
CA GLN A 70 10.43 2.86 2.39
C GLN A 70 9.98 3.96 1.42
N CYS A 71 8.89 4.64 1.76
CA CYS A 71 8.35 5.75 0.98
C CYS A 71 8.40 7.04 1.81
N THR A 72 8.83 8.16 1.26
CA THR A 72 8.66 9.47 1.91
C THR A 72 7.49 10.20 1.28
N LEU A 73 6.64 10.82 2.10
CA LEU A 73 5.50 11.61 1.67
C LEU A 73 5.73 13.07 1.99
N LEU A 74 5.51 13.94 1.00
CA LEU A 74 5.55 15.39 1.15
C LEU A 74 4.20 15.98 0.76
N SER A 75 3.65 16.86 1.61
CA SER A 75 2.55 17.73 1.21
C SER A 75 3.07 18.86 0.31
N ILE A 76 2.82 18.77 -1.00
CA ILE A 76 3.20 19.81 -1.97
C ILE A 76 2.22 20.98 -1.96
N LYS A 77 1.01 20.81 -1.41
CA LYS A 77 0.03 21.86 -1.12
C LYS A 77 -0.76 21.47 0.12
N THR A 78 -0.64 22.25 1.18
CA THR A 78 -1.21 21.94 2.51
C THR A 78 -2.43 22.79 2.82
N GLY A 79 -3.45 22.19 3.46
CA GLY A 79 -4.62 22.89 4.01
C GLY A 79 -5.55 23.47 2.95
N GLY A 80 -6.68 24.07 3.37
CA GLY A 80 -7.64 24.69 2.47
C GLY A 80 -8.26 23.71 1.45
N CYS A 81 -8.45 22.45 1.83
CA CYS A 81 -9.16 21.47 1.00
C CYS A 81 -10.67 21.72 1.09
N THR A 82 -11.38 21.68 -0.03
CA THR A 82 -12.84 21.88 -0.07
C THR A 82 -13.65 20.68 0.39
N GLU A 83 -13.01 19.50 0.42
CA GLU A 83 -13.62 18.25 0.84
C GLU A 83 -13.91 18.20 2.34
N ASP A 84 -14.92 17.44 2.75
CA ASP A 84 -15.45 17.43 4.11
C ASP A 84 -15.07 16.19 4.95
N CYS A 85 -14.07 15.41 4.51
CA CYS A 85 -13.68 14.16 5.17
C CYS A 85 -13.57 14.36 6.70
N LYS A 86 -14.39 13.62 7.47
CA LYS A 86 -14.53 13.83 8.92
C LYS A 86 -13.26 13.56 9.74
N TYR A 87 -12.27 12.88 9.16
CA TYR A 87 -10.97 12.60 9.76
C TYR A 87 -9.86 13.60 9.37
N CYS A 88 -10.06 14.39 8.31
CA CYS A 88 -8.95 15.07 7.65
C CYS A 88 -8.67 16.44 8.26
N SER A 89 -7.45 16.62 8.77
CA SER A 89 -7.03 17.90 9.35
C SER A 89 -6.89 19.04 8.34
N GLN A 90 -6.85 18.75 7.04
CA GLN A 90 -6.65 19.75 5.99
C GLN A 90 -7.95 20.30 5.39
N SER A 91 -9.10 19.77 5.80
CA SER A 91 -10.41 20.24 5.34
C SER A 91 -10.69 21.66 5.85
N SER A 92 -11.15 22.54 4.95
CA SER A 92 -11.60 23.88 5.32
C SER A 92 -12.94 23.90 6.05
N LYS A 93 -13.62 22.74 6.15
CA LYS A 93 -14.86 22.57 6.92
C LYS A 93 -14.60 22.47 8.42
N HIS A 94 -13.37 22.18 8.83
CA HIS A 94 -12.98 21.85 10.20
C HIS A 94 -12.02 22.89 10.75
N LYS A 95 -12.06 23.14 12.07
CA LYS A 95 -11.16 24.09 12.75
C LYS A 95 -9.99 23.34 13.38
N THR A 96 -8.96 23.05 12.60
CA THR A 96 -7.78 22.31 13.08
C THR A 96 -6.56 23.21 13.20
N PHE A 97 -5.42 22.65 13.61
CA PHE A 97 -4.14 23.36 13.68
C PHE A 97 -3.53 23.67 12.31
N VAL A 98 -4.05 23.09 11.22
CA VAL A 98 -3.46 23.21 9.88
C VAL A 98 -3.82 24.55 9.24
N LYS A 99 -2.81 25.36 8.93
CA LYS A 99 -2.97 26.59 8.16
C LYS A 99 -2.78 26.32 6.66
N PRO A 100 -3.57 26.93 5.76
CA PRO A 100 -3.35 26.80 4.33
C PRO A 100 -1.99 27.37 3.93
N GLU A 101 -1.21 26.58 3.19
CA GLU A 101 0.05 26.99 2.60
C GLU A 101 -0.07 27.02 1.08
N PRO A 102 0.62 27.96 0.40
CA PRO A 102 0.74 27.89 -1.04
C PRO A 102 1.44 26.58 -1.44
N ARG A 103 1.22 26.19 -2.70
CA ARG A 103 1.94 25.05 -3.27
C ARG A 103 3.44 25.33 -3.25
N LYS A 104 4.24 24.32 -2.87
CA LYS A 104 5.71 24.38 -2.85
C LYS A 104 6.26 24.62 -4.26
N LYS A 105 7.38 25.32 -4.34
CA LYS A 105 8.12 25.48 -5.60
C LYS A 105 8.76 24.15 -6.00
N VAL A 106 9.10 24.00 -7.27
CA VAL A 106 9.76 22.79 -7.78
C VAL A 106 11.07 22.53 -7.03
N ASP A 107 11.94 23.54 -6.91
CA ASP A 107 13.25 23.40 -6.24
C ASP A 107 13.13 22.91 -4.80
N GLU A 108 12.17 23.44 -4.03
CA GLU A 108 11.89 22.98 -2.67
C GLU A 108 11.53 21.49 -2.65
N VAL A 109 10.70 21.02 -3.59
CA VAL A 109 10.32 19.60 -3.71
C VAL A 109 11.54 18.73 -4.06
N LEU A 110 12.43 19.21 -4.93
CA LEU A 110 13.65 18.48 -5.31
C LEU A 110 14.65 18.38 -4.16
N GLU A 111 14.80 19.43 -3.37
CA GLU A 111 15.60 19.39 -2.13
C GLU A 111 15.05 18.33 -1.16
N MET A 112 13.72 18.29 -0.97
CA MET A 112 13.10 17.27 -0.11
C MET A 112 13.29 15.86 -0.67
N ALA A 113 13.14 15.67 -1.97
CA ALA A 113 13.35 14.39 -2.63
C ALA A 113 14.81 13.92 -2.50
N ALA A 114 15.77 14.84 -2.62
CA ALA A 114 17.20 14.53 -2.46
C ALA A 114 17.50 14.05 -1.03
N ARG A 115 16.94 14.74 -0.02
CA ARG A 115 17.06 14.31 1.38
C ARG A 115 16.41 12.96 1.63
N ALA A 116 15.22 12.72 1.09
CA ALA A 116 14.53 11.43 1.19
C ALA A 116 15.35 10.30 0.56
N LYS A 117 15.92 10.53 -0.63
CA LYS A 117 16.80 9.57 -1.31
C LYS A 117 18.05 9.25 -0.49
N ALA A 118 18.70 10.27 0.08
CA ALA A 118 19.86 10.10 0.94
C ALA A 118 19.52 9.31 2.21
N ALA A 119 18.30 9.48 2.72
CA ALA A 119 17.72 8.68 3.79
C ALA A 119 17.20 7.30 3.33
N GLY A 120 17.57 6.81 2.14
CA GLY A 120 17.23 5.46 1.70
C GLY A 120 15.79 5.24 1.24
N SER A 121 14.97 6.29 1.15
CA SER A 121 13.64 6.19 0.55
C SER A 121 13.73 5.82 -0.93
N THR A 122 12.88 4.88 -1.35
CA THR A 122 12.89 4.40 -2.73
C THR A 122 11.78 4.98 -3.58
N ARG A 123 10.71 5.45 -2.92
CA ARG A 123 9.58 6.12 -3.55
C ARG A 123 9.32 7.46 -2.87
N PHE A 124 9.18 8.51 -3.65
CA PHE A 124 8.82 9.84 -3.18
C PHE A 124 7.38 10.14 -3.58
N CYS A 125 6.54 10.39 -2.58
CA CYS A 125 5.11 10.62 -2.72
C CYS A 125 4.80 12.10 -2.55
N MET A 126 4.08 12.69 -3.50
CA MET A 126 3.61 14.07 -3.44
C MET A 126 2.11 14.10 -3.19
N GLY A 127 1.70 14.63 -2.04
CA GLY A 127 0.30 14.80 -1.67
C GLY A 127 -0.16 16.25 -1.76
N SER A 128 -1.42 16.46 -2.14
CA SER A 128 -2.01 17.79 -2.16
C SER A 128 -3.38 17.80 -1.49
N ALA A 129 -3.71 18.93 -0.86
CA ALA A 129 -5.02 19.21 -0.29
C ALA A 129 -5.98 19.78 -1.35
N TRP A 130 -6.10 19.11 -2.50
CA TRP A 130 -7.07 19.45 -3.55
C TRP A 130 -8.14 18.37 -3.67
N ARG A 131 -9.35 18.79 -4.05
CA ARG A 131 -10.40 17.88 -4.52
C ARG A 131 -10.02 17.29 -5.89
N GLU A 132 -9.63 18.18 -6.80
CA GLU A 132 -9.01 17.87 -8.09
C GLU A 132 -7.94 18.91 -8.43
N VAL A 133 -6.93 18.51 -9.21
CA VAL A 133 -5.89 19.42 -9.70
C VAL A 133 -6.41 20.24 -10.89
N GLY A 134 -6.98 21.42 -10.61
CA GLY A 134 -7.73 22.19 -11.61
C GLY A 134 -6.97 23.28 -12.40
N LYS A 135 -5.88 23.88 -11.87
CA LYS A 135 -5.20 25.01 -12.56
C LYS A 135 -4.12 24.50 -13.51
N LYS A 136 -4.15 24.91 -14.79
CA LYS A 136 -3.13 24.56 -15.82
C LYS A 136 -1.69 24.73 -15.32
N ASN A 137 -1.39 25.84 -14.63
CA ASN A 137 -0.05 26.09 -14.09
C ASN A 137 0.31 25.18 -12.91
N ALA A 138 -0.65 24.88 -12.02
CA ALA A 138 -0.38 23.98 -10.90
C ALA A 138 -0.09 22.57 -11.40
N PHE A 139 -0.85 22.09 -12.39
CA PHE A 139 -0.62 20.78 -12.98
C PHE A 139 0.71 20.72 -13.75
N LYS A 140 1.05 21.75 -14.54
CA LYS A 140 2.34 21.84 -15.25
C LYS A 140 3.53 21.72 -14.31
N ASP A 141 3.47 22.39 -13.17
CA ASP A 141 4.54 22.31 -12.19
C ASP A 141 4.61 20.93 -11.52
N VAL A 142 3.47 20.28 -11.25
CA VAL A 142 3.44 18.89 -10.77
C VAL A 142 4.08 17.96 -11.79
N LEU A 143 3.79 18.10 -13.09
CA LEU A 143 4.45 17.32 -14.14
C LEU A 143 5.96 17.54 -14.14
N THR A 144 6.41 18.77 -13.87
CA THR A 144 7.83 19.10 -13.73
C THR A 144 8.43 18.41 -12.50
N MET A 145 7.79 18.51 -11.34
CA MET A 145 8.22 17.80 -10.13
C MET A 145 8.33 16.29 -10.36
N VAL A 146 7.35 15.68 -11.05
CA VAL A 146 7.37 14.25 -11.35
C VAL A 146 8.57 13.88 -12.23
N ARG A 147 8.82 14.62 -13.32
CA ARG A 147 9.97 14.35 -14.20
C ARG A 147 11.29 14.46 -13.48
N GLU A 148 11.48 15.55 -12.73
CA GLU A 148 12.74 15.82 -12.06
C GLU A 148 13.01 14.82 -10.93
N VAL A 149 12.01 14.46 -10.12
CA VAL A 149 12.19 13.42 -9.08
C VAL A 149 12.43 12.04 -9.71
N ASN A 150 11.76 11.71 -10.81
CA ASN A 150 12.02 10.47 -11.54
C ASN A 150 13.45 10.43 -12.12
N ASN A 151 13.97 11.56 -12.62
CA ASN A 151 15.36 11.70 -13.08
C ASN A 151 16.39 11.50 -11.95
N MET A 152 15.97 11.64 -10.69
CA MET A 152 16.81 11.28 -9.53
C MET A 152 16.87 9.76 -9.29
N GLY A 153 16.22 8.93 -10.11
CA GLY A 153 16.20 7.47 -9.97
C GLY A 153 15.36 6.97 -8.79
N MET A 154 14.36 7.75 -8.38
CA MET A 154 13.35 7.36 -7.39
C MET A 154 12.04 7.03 -8.10
N GLU A 155 11.26 6.11 -7.52
CA GLU A 155 9.86 5.96 -7.92
C GLU A 155 9.07 7.20 -7.50
N VAL A 156 8.19 7.68 -8.36
CA VAL A 156 7.36 8.85 -8.06
C VAL A 156 5.91 8.45 -7.88
N CYS A 157 5.29 8.93 -6.81
CA CYS A 157 3.87 8.75 -6.53
C CYS A 157 3.18 10.08 -6.28
N CYS A 158 1.92 10.20 -6.68
CA CYS A 158 1.11 11.40 -6.45
C CYS A 158 -0.25 11.05 -5.82
N THR A 159 -0.78 11.96 -5.01
CA THR A 159 -2.21 12.01 -4.64
C THR A 159 -2.71 13.45 -4.80
N LEU A 160 -3.38 13.69 -5.92
CA LEU A 160 -3.82 15.03 -6.36
C LEU A 160 -5.35 15.19 -6.33
N GLY A 161 -6.04 14.27 -5.66
CA GLY A 161 -7.49 14.15 -5.70
C GLY A 161 -7.97 13.37 -6.92
N MET A 162 -9.14 13.73 -7.43
CA MET A 162 -9.72 13.16 -8.66
C MET A 162 -9.00 13.74 -9.88
N ILE A 163 -8.69 12.87 -10.84
CA ILE A 163 -8.03 13.25 -12.10
C ILE A 163 -8.76 12.65 -13.30
N THR A 164 -8.70 13.35 -14.43
CA THR A 164 -9.22 12.85 -15.70
C THR A 164 -8.26 11.84 -16.33
N GLU A 165 -8.73 11.12 -17.35
CA GLU A 165 -7.90 10.20 -18.13
C GLU A 165 -6.72 10.93 -18.79
N GLU A 166 -6.94 12.13 -19.34
CA GLU A 166 -5.88 12.93 -19.98
C GLU A 166 -4.81 13.38 -18.98
N GLN A 167 -5.23 13.75 -17.76
CA GLN A 167 -4.29 14.09 -16.69
C GLN A 167 -3.48 12.85 -16.25
N ALA A 168 -4.12 11.68 -16.19
CA ALA A 168 -3.44 10.43 -15.88
C ALA A 168 -2.39 10.09 -16.97
N VAL A 169 -2.72 10.25 -18.25
CA VAL A 169 -1.76 10.04 -19.36
C VAL A 169 -0.57 11.01 -19.25
N GLN A 170 -0.82 12.30 -19.02
CA GLN A 170 0.27 13.27 -18.87
C GLN A 170 1.18 12.97 -17.66
N LEU A 171 0.61 12.48 -16.55
CA LEU A 171 1.38 12.03 -15.39
C LEU A 171 2.23 10.79 -15.74
N LYS A 172 1.68 9.84 -16.51
CA LYS A 172 2.42 8.66 -16.97
C LYS A 172 3.61 9.06 -17.84
N GLU A 173 3.39 9.94 -18.81
CA GLU A 173 4.43 10.47 -19.70
C GLU A 173 5.51 11.24 -18.93
N ALA A 174 5.14 11.92 -17.84
CA ALA A 174 6.09 12.58 -16.94
C ALA A 174 6.94 11.60 -16.12
N GLY A 175 6.58 10.31 -16.07
CA GLY A 175 7.30 9.29 -15.31
C GLY A 175 6.65 8.90 -13.99
N LEU A 176 5.36 9.20 -13.77
CA LEU A 176 4.67 8.78 -12.55
C LEU A 176 4.55 7.25 -12.48
N ALA A 177 5.10 6.67 -11.41
CA ALA A 177 5.07 5.23 -11.18
C ALA A 177 3.75 4.78 -10.56
N ALA A 178 3.26 5.51 -9.55
CA ALA A 178 2.04 5.16 -8.83
C ALA A 178 1.13 6.37 -8.55
N TYR A 179 -0.17 6.14 -8.43
CA TYR A 179 -1.13 7.15 -8.02
C TYR A 179 -1.92 6.66 -6.81
N ASN A 180 -1.91 7.44 -5.73
CA ASN A 180 -2.67 7.12 -4.52
C ASN A 180 -4.09 7.66 -4.61
N HIS A 181 -5.06 6.77 -4.39
CA HIS A 181 -6.48 7.11 -4.44
C HIS A 181 -7.32 6.16 -3.56
N ASN A 182 -7.32 6.36 -2.25
CA ASN A 182 -7.99 5.47 -1.27
C ASN A 182 -9.52 5.41 -1.39
N LEU A 183 -10.12 4.29 -0.99
CA LEU A 183 -11.58 4.17 -0.81
C LEU A 183 -12.02 4.46 0.62
N ASP A 184 -11.05 4.56 1.55
CA ASP A 184 -11.21 4.91 2.96
C ASP A 184 -11.96 3.84 3.79
N THR A 185 -13.12 3.38 3.35
CA THR A 185 -13.99 2.38 4.01
C THR A 185 -14.85 1.62 2.99
N SER A 186 -15.83 0.84 3.45
CA SER A 186 -16.89 0.25 2.62
C SER A 186 -17.72 1.30 1.88
N ARG A 187 -18.41 0.88 0.82
CA ARG A 187 -19.33 1.76 0.08
C ARG A 187 -20.48 2.23 0.96
N GLU A 188 -20.96 1.36 1.84
CA GLU A 188 -22.10 1.56 2.73
C GLU A 188 -21.79 2.57 3.83
N HIS A 189 -20.55 2.57 4.34
CA HIS A 189 -20.13 3.48 5.40
C HIS A 189 -19.56 4.81 4.88
N TYR A 190 -19.10 4.86 3.63
CA TYR A 190 -18.51 6.06 3.02
C TYR A 190 -19.31 7.37 3.24
N PRO A 191 -20.64 7.43 3.03
CA PRO A 191 -21.42 8.66 3.24
C PRO A 191 -21.46 9.13 4.70
N ASN A 192 -21.13 8.26 5.67
CA ASN A 192 -21.00 8.66 7.07
C ASN A 192 -19.70 9.41 7.34
N VAL A 193 -18.72 9.35 6.43
CA VAL A 193 -17.36 9.89 6.63
C VAL A 193 -17.06 11.04 5.68
N ILE A 194 -17.54 10.96 4.43
CA ILE A 194 -17.28 11.93 3.35
C ILE A 194 -18.57 12.13 2.56
N THR A 195 -18.95 13.39 2.30
CA THR A 195 -20.16 13.71 1.52
C THR A 195 -19.91 14.57 0.28
N THR A 196 -18.76 15.24 0.17
CA THR A 196 -18.41 16.11 -0.97
C THR A 196 -18.03 15.37 -2.27
N ARG A 197 -17.98 14.04 -2.22
CA ARG A 197 -17.71 13.14 -3.34
C ARG A 197 -18.35 11.78 -3.09
N THR A 198 -18.66 11.06 -4.15
CA THR A 198 -19.24 9.71 -4.07
C THR A 198 -18.15 8.65 -4.03
N TYR A 199 -18.53 7.41 -3.68
CA TYR A 199 -17.64 6.25 -3.78
C TYR A 199 -17.25 5.96 -5.24
N ASP A 200 -18.19 6.15 -6.18
CA ASP A 200 -17.97 5.91 -7.60
C ASP A 200 -17.02 6.93 -8.24
N ASP A 201 -17.00 8.17 -7.75
CA ASP A 201 -15.99 9.16 -8.17
C ASP A 201 -14.56 8.66 -7.90
N ARG A 202 -14.37 7.95 -6.77
CA ARG A 202 -13.09 7.33 -6.43
C ARG A 202 -12.74 6.20 -7.40
N LEU A 203 -13.70 5.30 -7.64
CA LEU A 203 -13.51 4.17 -8.56
C LEU A 203 -13.24 4.62 -9.99
N ASN A 204 -13.92 5.66 -10.47
CA ASN A 204 -13.69 6.26 -11.78
C ASN A 204 -12.27 6.81 -11.92
N THR A 205 -11.77 7.49 -10.89
CA THR A 205 -10.37 7.97 -10.90
C THR A 205 -9.38 6.79 -10.90
N ILE A 206 -9.64 5.73 -10.13
CA ILE A 206 -8.81 4.52 -10.14
C ILE A 206 -8.79 3.88 -11.54
N ALA A 207 -9.94 3.84 -12.21
CA ALA A 207 -10.03 3.35 -13.59
C ALA A 207 -9.22 4.20 -14.57
N ASN A 208 -9.30 5.54 -14.48
CA ASN A 208 -8.49 6.46 -15.30
C ASN A 208 -6.99 6.23 -15.11
N VAL A 209 -6.54 6.07 -13.86
CA VAL A 209 -5.14 5.76 -13.51
C VAL A 209 -4.69 4.44 -14.14
N ARG A 210 -5.51 3.38 -14.07
CA ARG A 210 -5.20 2.08 -14.67
C ARG A 210 -5.11 2.16 -16.19
N LYS A 211 -6.07 2.80 -16.84
CA LYS A 211 -6.06 2.98 -18.31
C LYS A 211 -4.80 3.68 -18.81
N ALA A 212 -4.31 4.66 -18.05
CA ALA A 212 -3.05 5.34 -18.34
C ALA A 212 -1.79 4.49 -18.05
N GLY A 213 -1.93 3.25 -17.54
CA GLY A 213 -0.83 2.36 -17.21
C GLY A 213 -0.03 2.79 -15.98
N ILE A 214 -0.64 3.53 -15.06
CA ILE A 214 -0.04 3.92 -13.77
C ILE A 214 -0.45 2.91 -12.71
N SER A 215 0.48 2.51 -11.83
CA SER A 215 0.16 1.60 -10.73
C SER A 215 -0.78 2.25 -9.71
N VAL A 216 -1.79 1.51 -9.25
CA VAL A 216 -2.75 2.00 -8.26
C VAL A 216 -2.23 1.77 -6.85
N CYS A 217 -2.27 2.81 -6.02
CA CYS A 217 -2.09 2.72 -4.58
C CYS A 217 -3.42 3.05 -3.90
N CYS A 218 -4.14 2.05 -3.38
CA CYS A 218 -5.50 2.24 -2.89
C CYS A 218 -5.76 1.40 -1.64
N GLY A 219 -6.21 2.04 -0.57
CA GLY A 219 -6.52 1.37 0.69
C GLY A 219 -7.54 2.16 1.51
N GLY A 220 -7.43 2.10 2.84
CA GLY A 220 -8.39 2.77 3.73
C GLY A 220 -7.89 3.03 5.14
N ILE A 221 -8.82 3.38 6.02
CA ILE A 221 -8.58 3.84 7.39
C ILE A 221 -9.44 3.03 8.35
N LEU A 222 -8.82 2.47 9.39
CA LEU A 222 -9.50 1.80 10.49
C LEU A 222 -9.77 2.79 11.62
N GLY A 223 -10.87 2.60 12.35
CA GLY A 223 -11.24 3.36 13.53
C GLY A 223 -11.98 4.67 13.23
N ILE A 224 -12.61 4.79 12.06
CA ILE A 224 -13.42 5.94 11.61
C ILE A 224 -14.91 5.80 11.96
N GLY A 225 -15.27 4.80 12.77
CA GLY A 225 -16.65 4.47 13.15
C GLY A 225 -17.25 3.32 12.36
N GLU A 226 -16.42 2.68 11.52
CA GLU A 226 -16.77 1.53 10.70
C GLU A 226 -16.93 0.26 11.57
N LYS A 227 -17.77 -0.67 11.12
CA LYS A 227 -17.89 -2.01 11.70
C LYS A 227 -16.93 -2.99 11.02
N ASP A 228 -16.80 -4.19 11.57
CA ASP A 228 -15.98 -5.23 10.93
C ASP A 228 -16.47 -5.58 9.51
N ASP A 229 -17.79 -5.61 9.28
CA ASP A 229 -18.37 -5.81 7.95
C ASP A 229 -17.96 -4.69 6.96
N ASP A 230 -17.73 -3.47 7.44
CA ASP A 230 -17.24 -2.38 6.58
C ASP A 230 -15.77 -2.57 6.19
N ARG A 231 -14.96 -3.11 7.10
CA ARG A 231 -13.56 -3.47 6.81
C ARG A 231 -13.50 -4.63 5.80
N VAL A 232 -14.36 -5.62 5.96
CA VAL A 232 -14.55 -6.73 4.99
C VAL A 232 -14.97 -6.15 3.63
N GLY A 233 -15.96 -5.25 3.58
CA GLY A 233 -16.43 -4.61 2.35
C GLY A 233 -15.34 -3.82 1.61
N LEU A 234 -14.50 -3.07 2.34
CA LEU A 234 -13.33 -2.41 1.78
C LEU A 234 -12.36 -3.43 1.16
N LEU A 235 -11.96 -4.46 1.91
CA LEU A 235 -10.99 -5.46 1.46
C LEU A 235 -11.51 -6.26 0.26
N HIS A 236 -12.79 -6.64 0.29
CA HIS A 236 -13.47 -7.28 -0.84
C HIS A 236 -13.43 -6.37 -2.08
N THR A 237 -13.75 -5.09 -1.95
CA THR A 237 -13.71 -4.15 -3.09
C THR A 237 -12.30 -4.05 -3.69
N LEU A 238 -11.25 -3.99 -2.85
CA LEU A 238 -9.86 -3.93 -3.32
C LEU A 238 -9.43 -5.23 -4.02
N ALA A 239 -9.83 -6.38 -3.46
CA ALA A 239 -9.48 -7.71 -3.96
C ALA A 239 -10.29 -8.14 -5.19
N THR A 240 -11.39 -7.46 -5.51
CA THR A 240 -12.26 -7.78 -6.66
C THR A 240 -12.18 -6.76 -7.80
N MET A 241 -11.23 -5.83 -7.72
CA MET A 241 -10.87 -4.99 -8.86
C MET A 241 -10.32 -5.85 -10.01
N GLU A 242 -10.44 -5.35 -11.25
CA GLU A 242 -9.87 -5.98 -12.45
C GLU A 242 -8.41 -6.45 -12.25
N GLU A 243 -7.63 -5.62 -11.57
CA GLU A 243 -6.29 -5.96 -11.07
C GLU A 243 -6.16 -5.49 -9.63
N HIS A 244 -5.53 -6.26 -8.74
CA HIS A 244 -5.24 -5.78 -7.39
C HIS A 244 -4.41 -4.49 -7.42
N PRO A 245 -4.62 -3.54 -6.49
CA PRO A 245 -3.71 -2.41 -6.33
C PRO A 245 -2.27 -2.88 -6.13
N GLU A 246 -1.29 -2.15 -6.70
CA GLU A 246 0.14 -2.44 -6.48
C GLU A 246 0.50 -2.25 -5.00
N SER A 247 -0.11 -1.24 -4.37
CA SER A 247 0.03 -0.98 -2.94
C SER A 247 -1.32 -0.75 -2.29
N VAL A 248 -1.52 -1.38 -1.12
CA VAL A 248 -2.68 -1.17 -0.25
C VAL A 248 -2.20 -0.57 1.07
N PRO A 249 -2.35 0.75 1.27
CA PRO A 249 -2.11 1.37 2.56
C PRO A 249 -3.23 1.04 3.55
N VAL A 250 -2.84 0.54 4.71
CA VAL A 250 -3.72 0.32 5.86
C VAL A 250 -3.34 1.37 6.91
N ASN A 251 -4.26 2.30 7.16
CA ASN A 251 -4.08 3.39 8.10
C ASN A 251 -4.90 3.12 9.36
N ALA A 252 -4.38 3.50 10.53
CA ALA A 252 -5.21 3.73 11.71
C ALA A 252 -5.60 5.22 11.75
N LEU A 253 -6.82 5.52 12.22
CA LEU A 253 -7.27 6.89 12.43
C LEU A 253 -6.29 7.63 13.33
N VAL A 254 -5.74 8.73 12.81
CA VAL A 254 -5.02 9.72 13.60
C VAL A 254 -6.03 10.75 14.08
N SER A 255 -6.39 10.69 15.36
CA SER A 255 -7.32 11.64 15.96
C SER A 255 -6.72 13.04 15.98
N VAL A 256 -7.36 13.98 15.29
CA VAL A 256 -6.92 15.38 15.21
C VAL A 256 -7.99 16.29 15.78
N GLN A 257 -7.63 17.05 16.81
CA GLN A 257 -8.52 18.01 17.45
C GLN A 257 -9.16 18.96 16.41
N GLY A 258 -10.48 19.15 16.54
CA GLY A 258 -11.29 19.98 15.66
C GLY A 258 -11.83 19.26 14.42
N THR A 259 -11.49 17.98 14.24
CA THR A 259 -12.15 17.12 13.25
C THR A 259 -13.35 16.39 13.88
N PRO A 260 -14.46 16.17 13.16
CA PRO A 260 -15.64 15.52 13.73
C PRO A 260 -15.38 14.11 14.31
N LEU A 261 -14.42 13.35 13.76
CA LEU A 261 -14.11 12.02 14.31
C LEU A 261 -13.26 12.07 15.59
N ALA A 262 -12.51 13.14 15.83
CA ALA A 262 -11.83 13.32 17.12
C ALA A 262 -12.83 13.58 18.24
N ASP A 263 -13.91 14.31 17.94
CA ASP A 263 -14.96 14.66 18.90
C ASP A 263 -15.94 13.49 19.17
N ALA A 264 -15.91 12.45 18.32
CA ALA A 264 -16.82 11.31 18.40
C ALA A 264 -16.43 10.24 19.44
N ASN A 265 -15.32 10.42 20.18
CA ASN A 265 -14.83 9.47 21.20
C ASN A 265 -14.77 8.01 20.72
N LEU A 266 -14.26 7.80 19.50
CA LEU A 266 -14.14 6.47 18.91
C LEU A 266 -13.08 5.64 19.64
N LYS A 267 -13.30 4.32 19.68
CA LYS A 267 -12.32 3.37 20.21
C LYS A 267 -11.05 3.42 19.36
N ALA A 268 -9.90 3.54 20.01
CA ALA A 268 -8.61 3.48 19.34
C ALA A 268 -8.41 2.11 18.66
N VAL A 269 -7.81 2.13 17.47
CA VAL A 269 -7.44 0.93 16.73
C VAL A 269 -6.30 0.23 17.46
N THR A 270 -6.47 -1.05 17.78
CA THR A 270 -5.42 -1.84 18.42
C THR A 270 -4.47 -2.46 17.39
N ALA A 271 -3.29 -2.93 17.83
CA ALA A 271 -2.41 -3.71 16.97
C ALA A 271 -3.09 -4.99 16.44
N PHE A 272 -4.04 -5.56 17.19
CA PHE A 272 -4.81 -6.72 16.73
C PHE A 272 -5.80 -6.39 15.62
N ASP A 273 -6.47 -5.23 15.69
CA ASP A 273 -7.33 -4.73 14.60
C ASP A 273 -6.51 -4.52 13.32
N MET A 274 -5.36 -3.86 13.44
CA MET A 274 -4.44 -3.63 12.32
C MET A 274 -3.91 -4.94 11.74
N ALA A 275 -3.46 -5.87 12.60
CA ALA A 275 -2.91 -7.16 12.16
C ALA A 275 -3.96 -7.98 11.40
N ARG A 276 -5.22 -7.96 11.85
CA ARG A 276 -6.32 -8.64 11.15
C ARG A 276 -6.51 -8.07 9.74
N ALA A 277 -6.63 -6.75 9.61
CA ALA A 277 -6.80 -6.12 8.29
C ALA A 277 -5.59 -6.34 7.36
N ILE A 278 -4.37 -6.22 7.88
CA ILE A 278 -3.12 -6.47 7.14
C ILE A 278 -3.02 -7.92 6.70
N ALA A 279 -3.29 -8.87 7.59
CA ALA A 279 -3.21 -10.30 7.29
C ALA A 279 -4.25 -10.71 6.25
N THR A 280 -5.49 -10.24 6.38
CA THR A 280 -6.54 -10.45 5.38
C THR A 280 -6.12 -9.84 4.03
N ALA A 281 -5.64 -8.59 4.01
CA ALA A 281 -5.16 -7.95 2.77
C ALA A 281 -4.03 -8.76 2.11
N ARG A 282 -3.07 -9.27 2.90
CA ARG A 282 -1.97 -10.10 2.41
C ARG A 282 -2.46 -11.40 1.77
N ILE A 283 -3.43 -12.08 2.38
CA ILE A 283 -3.97 -13.35 1.86
C ILE A 283 -4.76 -13.11 0.57
N LEU A 284 -5.63 -12.09 0.54
CA LEU A 284 -6.47 -11.80 -0.61
C LEU A 284 -5.67 -11.27 -1.81
N MET A 285 -4.62 -10.50 -1.53
CA MET A 285 -3.80 -9.83 -2.54
C MET A 285 -2.31 -10.22 -2.39
N PRO A 286 -1.93 -11.47 -2.73
CA PRO A 286 -0.62 -12.04 -2.40
C PRO A 286 0.57 -11.28 -2.96
N LYS A 287 0.42 -10.59 -4.10
CA LYS A 287 1.49 -9.81 -4.78
C LYS A 287 1.48 -8.31 -4.47
N THR A 288 0.54 -7.83 -3.67
CA THR A 288 0.39 -6.41 -3.34
C THR A 288 1.30 -6.00 -2.19
N MET A 289 1.88 -4.80 -2.26
CA MET A 289 2.60 -4.18 -1.16
C MET A 289 1.60 -3.70 -0.11
N VAL A 290 1.56 -4.34 1.06
CA VAL A 290 0.68 -3.92 2.16
C VAL A 290 1.44 -2.91 3.01
N ARG A 291 1.00 -1.65 2.98
CA ARG A 291 1.71 -0.54 3.62
C ARG A 291 1.12 -0.24 4.99
N LEU A 292 1.94 -0.37 6.02
CA LEU A 292 1.66 0.16 7.34
C LEU A 292 1.96 1.66 7.32
N SER A 293 0.91 2.49 7.22
CA SER A 293 1.03 3.93 6.92
C SER A 293 0.68 4.83 8.11
N ALA A 294 -0.41 5.59 8.06
CA ALA A 294 -0.75 6.54 9.12
C ALA A 294 -1.14 5.82 10.42
N GLY A 295 -0.78 6.42 11.56
CA GLY A 295 -1.06 5.88 12.89
C GLY A 295 0.05 5.01 13.49
N ARG A 296 1.20 4.85 12.80
CA ARG A 296 2.36 4.08 13.32
C ARG A 296 2.85 4.53 14.70
N MET A 297 2.78 5.82 15.00
CA MET A 297 3.15 6.37 16.30
C MET A 297 2.33 5.83 17.47
N SER A 298 1.16 5.26 17.20
CA SER A 298 0.28 4.66 18.20
C SER A 298 0.67 3.23 18.60
N PHE A 299 1.67 2.64 17.92
CA PHE A 299 2.11 1.27 18.15
C PHE A 299 3.55 1.25 18.65
N SER A 300 3.79 0.42 19.67
CA SER A 300 5.13 0.08 20.14
C SER A 300 5.95 -0.64 19.07
N ASP A 301 7.27 -0.68 19.26
CA ASP A 301 8.18 -1.34 18.34
C ASP A 301 7.87 -2.85 18.20
N ALA A 302 7.49 -3.50 19.30
CA ALA A 302 7.04 -4.89 19.31
C ALA A 302 5.72 -5.10 18.52
N GLU A 303 4.76 -4.18 18.69
CA GLU A 303 3.52 -4.22 17.91
C GLU A 303 3.80 -4.00 16.42
N GLN A 304 4.69 -3.08 16.05
CA GLN A 304 5.08 -2.91 14.64
C GLN A 304 5.76 -4.16 14.09
N GLY A 305 6.64 -4.82 14.87
CA GLY A 305 7.21 -6.13 14.53
C GLY A 305 6.13 -7.19 14.26
N PHE A 306 5.09 -7.23 15.08
CA PHE A 306 3.93 -8.09 14.89
C PHE A 306 3.14 -7.75 13.60
N LEU A 307 2.99 -6.46 13.26
CA LEU A 307 2.33 -6.04 12.01
C LEU A 307 3.14 -6.38 10.75
N PHE A 308 4.48 -6.33 10.81
CA PHE A 308 5.33 -6.83 9.73
C PHE A 308 5.15 -8.35 9.56
N MET A 309 5.10 -9.11 10.66
CA MET A 309 4.83 -10.55 10.61
C MET A 309 3.45 -10.86 10.02
N ALA A 310 2.43 -10.04 10.29
CA ALA A 310 1.10 -10.14 9.69
C ALA A 310 1.08 -9.92 8.17
N GLY A 311 2.17 -9.42 7.58
CA GLY A 311 2.34 -9.32 6.13
C GLY A 311 2.50 -7.90 5.58
N ALA A 312 2.57 -6.89 6.45
CA ALA A 312 2.97 -5.54 6.05
C ALA A 312 4.42 -5.54 5.57
N ASN A 313 4.69 -4.86 4.46
CA ASN A 313 6.03 -4.82 3.86
C ASN A 313 6.34 -3.48 3.18
N SER A 314 5.66 -2.42 3.60
CA SER A 314 5.91 -1.06 3.17
C SER A 314 5.57 -0.10 4.30
N ILE A 315 6.29 1.02 4.42
CA ILE A 315 6.03 2.09 5.40
C ILE A 315 6.22 3.47 4.79
N PHE A 316 5.67 4.48 5.46
CA PHE A 316 6.14 5.85 5.28
C PHE A 316 7.25 6.17 6.30
N ASN A 317 8.37 6.71 5.83
CA ASN A 317 9.50 7.16 6.64
C ASN A 317 9.68 8.68 6.58
N GLY A 318 10.30 9.24 7.63
CA GLY A 318 10.50 10.67 7.84
C GLY A 318 9.57 11.24 8.90
N ASP A 319 9.94 12.36 9.51
CA ASP A 319 9.35 12.86 10.77
C ASP A 319 7.89 13.30 10.67
N THR A 320 7.38 13.51 9.45
CA THR A 320 6.02 13.97 9.19
C THR A 320 5.45 13.23 7.98
N LEU A 321 4.16 12.90 8.02
CA LEU A 321 3.42 12.44 6.84
C LEU A 321 2.97 13.64 6.00
N LEU A 322 1.69 14.01 6.06
CA LEU A 322 1.17 15.22 5.43
C LEU A 322 1.18 16.40 6.40
N THR A 323 0.60 16.20 7.58
CA THR A 323 0.46 17.24 8.62
C THR A 323 0.64 16.71 10.04
N THR A 324 0.75 15.38 10.20
CA THR A 324 0.86 14.71 11.50
C THR A 324 2.24 14.11 11.68
N ALA A 325 2.69 14.01 12.93
CA ALA A 325 3.94 13.36 13.28
C ALA A 325 3.99 11.91 12.79
N ASN A 326 5.20 11.44 12.51
CA ASN A 326 5.54 10.09 12.09
C ASN A 326 6.85 9.68 12.79
N PRO A 327 7.18 8.38 12.90
CA PRO A 327 8.46 7.99 13.44
C PRO A 327 9.61 8.64 12.68
N ALA A 328 10.58 9.18 13.43
CA ALA A 328 11.79 9.75 12.86
C ALA A 328 12.61 8.69 12.13
N PHE A 329 13.41 9.12 11.17
CA PHE A 329 14.19 8.21 10.33
C PHE A 329 15.11 7.29 11.14
N GLU A 330 15.80 7.84 12.15
CA GLU A 330 16.70 7.11 13.03
C GLU A 330 15.96 6.06 13.84
N LYS A 331 14.73 6.37 14.29
CA LYS A 331 13.88 5.41 15.00
C LYS A 331 13.47 4.24 14.09
N ASP A 332 13.11 4.54 12.85
CA ASP A 332 12.78 3.50 11.86
C ASP A 332 14.00 2.62 11.55
N ASN A 333 15.20 3.19 11.46
CA ASN A 333 16.43 2.42 11.25
C ASN A 333 16.78 1.53 12.44
N GLN A 334 16.56 2.00 13.67
CA GLN A 334 16.77 1.18 14.86
C GLN A 334 15.79 0.00 14.85
N LEU A 335 14.50 0.25 14.59
CA LEU A 335 13.50 -0.81 14.46
C LEU A 335 13.87 -1.84 13.39
N PHE A 336 14.36 -1.38 12.23
CA PHE A 336 14.80 -2.27 11.16
C PHE A 336 16.00 -3.11 11.60
N THR A 337 16.95 -2.52 12.32
CA THR A 337 18.11 -3.23 12.87
C THR A 337 17.68 -4.31 13.86
N ASP A 338 16.80 -3.97 14.80
CA ASP A 338 16.32 -4.88 15.84
C ASP A 338 15.54 -6.06 15.26
N LEU A 339 14.77 -5.83 14.20
CA LEU A 339 13.96 -6.86 13.52
C LEU A 339 14.71 -7.59 12.38
N GLY A 340 15.93 -7.16 12.04
CA GLY A 340 16.70 -7.71 10.91
C GLY A 340 16.09 -7.40 9.53
N LEU A 341 15.39 -6.27 9.40
CA LEU A 341 14.78 -5.79 8.16
C LEU A 341 15.78 -4.98 7.33
N VAL A 342 15.54 -4.93 6.02
CA VAL A 342 16.33 -4.16 5.05
C VAL A 342 15.40 -3.36 4.13
N GLY A 343 15.86 -2.19 3.69
CA GLY A 343 15.14 -1.39 2.70
C GLY A 343 15.09 -2.09 1.32
N LYS A 344 13.89 -2.22 0.75
CA LYS A 344 13.70 -2.68 -0.64
C LYS A 344 14.29 -1.66 -1.61
N LYS A 345 15.05 -2.08 -2.62
CA LYS A 345 15.63 -1.18 -3.65
C LYS A 345 14.57 -0.64 -4.61
N SER A 346 14.79 0.59 -5.09
CA SER A 346 13.93 1.25 -6.07
C SER A 346 13.91 0.52 -7.42
N HIS A 347 12.78 0.55 -8.14
CA HIS A 347 12.58 -0.09 -9.45
C HIS A 347 12.94 -1.59 -9.51
N THR A 348 12.99 -2.26 -8.36
CA THR A 348 13.35 -3.68 -8.27
C THR A 348 12.08 -4.51 -8.24
N ALA A 349 11.87 -5.30 -9.29
CA ALA A 349 10.77 -6.25 -9.36
C ALA A 349 10.78 -7.20 -8.14
N ASN A 350 9.60 -7.67 -7.73
CA ASN A 350 9.51 -8.68 -6.69
C ASN A 350 10.21 -9.97 -7.13
N LYS A 351 10.77 -10.73 -6.18
CA LYS A 351 11.48 -11.99 -6.47
C LYS A 351 10.54 -12.98 -7.17
N LYS A 352 11.08 -13.83 -8.04
CA LYS A 352 10.30 -14.86 -8.75
C LYS A 352 9.66 -15.82 -7.72
N THR A 353 8.35 -15.92 -7.75
CA THR A 353 7.53 -16.82 -6.91
C THR A 353 7.65 -18.28 -7.39
N PRO A 354 7.77 -19.30 -6.52
CA PRO A 354 7.85 -19.22 -5.06
C PRO A 354 9.25 -18.81 -4.58
N TYR A 355 9.30 -17.84 -3.66
CA TYR A 355 10.54 -17.49 -2.98
C TYR A 355 10.80 -18.48 -1.84
N ILE A 356 11.79 -19.36 -2.03
CA ILE A 356 12.25 -20.24 -0.94
C ILE A 356 13.22 -19.44 -0.08
N VAL A 357 12.81 -19.10 1.14
CA VAL A 357 13.70 -18.52 2.14
C VAL A 357 14.80 -19.54 2.43
N LYS A 358 16.04 -19.25 2.02
CA LYS A 358 17.21 -20.04 2.44
C LYS A 358 17.48 -19.74 3.90
N VAL A 359 17.01 -20.61 4.79
CA VAL A 359 17.40 -20.56 6.20
C VAL A 359 18.81 -21.15 6.28
N ASN A 360 19.81 -20.27 6.27
CA ASN A 360 21.16 -20.68 6.64
C ASN A 360 21.16 -20.79 8.17
N HIS A 361 20.95 -21.99 8.71
CA HIS A 361 21.39 -22.26 10.06
C HIS A 361 22.90 -21.99 10.07
N SER A 362 23.38 -21.10 10.95
CA SER A 362 24.82 -20.98 11.16
C SER A 362 25.30 -22.36 11.57
N THR A 363 26.04 -23.03 10.70
CA THR A 363 26.84 -24.19 11.11
C THR A 363 27.72 -23.68 12.24
N ALA A 364 27.53 -24.23 13.44
CA ALA A 364 28.36 -23.93 14.59
C ALA A 364 29.83 -23.99 14.15
N ALA A 365 30.59 -22.93 14.44
CA ALA A 365 32.02 -22.95 14.21
C ALA A 365 32.60 -24.16 14.94
N GLU A 366 33.22 -25.09 14.21
CA GLU A 366 33.94 -26.20 14.82
C GLU A 366 34.95 -25.64 15.83
N PRO A 367 35.01 -26.17 17.06
CA PRO A 367 36.02 -25.75 18.01
C PRO A 367 37.38 -26.11 17.41
N LYS A 368 38.22 -25.08 17.20
CA LYS A 368 39.63 -25.29 16.90
C LYS A 368 40.23 -26.09 18.05
N VAL A 369 40.45 -27.38 17.83
CA VAL A 369 41.29 -28.21 18.69
C VAL A 369 42.69 -27.62 18.59
N ALA A 370 43.15 -26.97 19.66
CA ALA A 370 44.53 -26.57 19.81
C ALA A 370 45.36 -27.85 19.93
N SER A 371 46.16 -28.16 18.91
CA SER A 371 47.24 -29.14 19.04
C SER A 371 48.31 -28.57 19.98
N MET A 372 48.63 -29.34 21.01
CA MET A 372 49.80 -29.16 21.87
C MET A 372 51.10 -29.31 21.08
#